data_AF-A0A1G6YK12-F1
#
_entry.id   AF-A0A1G6YK12-F1
#
_cell.length_a   1.000
_cell.length_b   1.000
_cell.length_c   1.000
_cell.angle_alpha   90.00
_cell.angle_beta   90.00
_cell.angle_gamma   90.00
#
_symmetry.space_group_name_H-M   'P 1'
#
loop_
_entity.id
_entity.type
_entity.pdbx_description
1 polymer ?
#
loop_
_entity_poly.entity_id
_entity_poly.type
_entity_poly.pdbx_seq_one_letter_code
_entity_poly.pdbx_strand_id
1 'polypeptide(L)'
;MTSKVYWAARDLATSPLGNHHFILVVQGTPTITSTMSVKWQNCAGTEFITIATFAKKLGGKTRLILGYNETSDVHSVKEVLNPSITSFFRPDFDLARHEVKPPNGNTVSGFVRNIIMKAETYKKNEAIKNVPYSLIDENCACWVNSLFKACGVPKKARIAAGEFPGFDWGEEDEIDASYFT
;
A
#
# COMPACT_ATOMS: atom_id res chain seq x y z
N MET A 1 -7.70 -16.10 13.16
CA MET A 1 -6.36 -15.80 12.62
C MET A 1 -5.88 -14.48 13.21
N THR A 2 -4.59 -14.25 13.45
CA THR A 2 -4.07 -12.92 13.84
C THR A 2 -4.02 -11.98 12.64
N SER A 3 -4.13 -10.67 12.86
CA SER A 3 -4.00 -9.68 11.77
C SER A 3 -2.65 -9.80 11.07
N LYS A 4 -2.59 -9.37 9.81
CA LYS A 4 -1.38 -9.40 8.98
C LYS A 4 -1.25 -8.13 8.14
N VAL A 5 -0.01 -7.73 7.88
CA VAL A 5 0.35 -6.62 6.99
C VAL A 5 1.13 -7.19 5.82
N TYR A 6 0.80 -6.74 4.62
CA TYR A 6 1.47 -7.13 3.40
C TYR A 6 1.92 -5.90 2.61
N TRP A 7 3.08 -5.99 1.98
CA TRP A 7 3.35 -5.25 0.76
C TRP A 7 2.66 -6.02 -0.36
N ALA A 8 1.81 -5.36 -1.13
CA ALA A 8 1.11 -5.94 -2.26
C ALA A 8 1.42 -5.18 -3.55
N ALA A 9 1.36 -5.89 -4.66
CA ALA A 9 1.44 -5.36 -6.01
C ALA A 9 0.33 -5.98 -6.86
N ARG A 10 -0.20 -5.19 -7.78
CA ARG A 10 -1.18 -5.63 -8.79
C ARG A 10 -0.93 -4.91 -10.10
N ASP A 11 -1.31 -5.53 -11.20
CA ASP A 11 -1.19 -4.95 -12.54
C ASP A 11 -1.81 -3.54 -12.63
N LEU A 12 -1.21 -2.65 -13.43
CA LEU A 12 -1.81 -1.35 -13.68
C LEU A 12 -3.14 -1.52 -14.45
N ALA A 13 -4.19 -0.84 -13.99
CA ALA A 13 -5.51 -0.88 -14.62
C ALA A 13 -5.53 -0.49 -16.10
N THR A 14 -4.49 0.17 -16.59
CA THR A 14 -4.36 0.66 -17.97
C THR A 14 -3.11 0.17 -18.70
N SER A 15 -2.27 -0.66 -18.08
CA SER A 15 -1.00 -1.12 -18.68
C SER A 15 -0.62 -2.51 -18.18
N PRO A 16 -0.33 -3.47 -19.07
CA PRO A 16 0.22 -4.77 -18.67
C PRO A 16 1.74 -4.71 -18.36
N LEU A 17 2.35 -3.53 -18.51
CA LEU A 17 3.76 -3.29 -18.24
C LEU A 17 3.86 -2.34 -17.05
N GLY A 18 4.05 -2.90 -15.86
CA GLY A 18 4.26 -2.19 -14.59
C GLY A 18 3.21 -2.54 -13.54
N ASN A 19 3.62 -2.51 -12.26
CA ASN A 19 2.73 -2.81 -11.15
C ASN A 19 2.39 -1.56 -10.34
N HIS A 20 1.27 -1.61 -9.63
CA HIS A 20 0.92 -0.65 -8.59
C HIS A 20 1.13 -1.28 -7.22
N HIS A 21 1.97 -0.64 -6.41
CA HIS A 21 2.33 -1.11 -5.08
C HIS A 21 1.42 -0.45 -4.03
N PHE A 22 0.99 -1.24 -3.06
CA PHE A 22 0.16 -0.79 -1.96
C PHE A 22 0.38 -1.64 -0.71
N ILE A 23 -0.10 -1.14 0.42
CA ILE A 23 -0.13 -1.88 1.68
C ILE A 23 -1.50 -2.50 1.85
N LEU A 24 -1.53 -3.80 2.09
CA LEU A 24 -2.73 -4.53 2.46
C LEU A 24 -2.67 -4.89 3.94
N VAL A 25 -3.69 -4.51 4.70
CA VAL A 25 -3.87 -5.00 6.07
C VAL A 25 -5.07 -5.92 6.09
N VAL A 26 -4.86 -7.17 6.50
CA VAL A 26 -5.92 -8.16 6.71
C VAL A 26 -6.20 -8.27 8.21
N GLN A 27 -7.44 -8.01 8.57
CA GLN A 27 -7.94 -8.08 9.94
C GLN A 27 -7.92 -9.52 10.44
N GLY A 28 -7.46 -9.70 11.67
CA GLY A 28 -7.64 -10.94 12.42
C GLY A 28 -8.28 -10.67 13.78
N THR A 29 -8.07 -11.60 14.70
CA THR A 29 -8.57 -11.54 16.07
C THR A 29 -7.38 -11.36 17.02
N PRO A 30 -7.43 -10.40 17.96
CA PRO A 30 -8.48 -9.38 18.11
C PRO A 30 -8.47 -8.37 16.96
N THR A 31 -9.64 -7.82 16.65
CA THR A 31 -9.84 -6.83 15.59
C THR A 31 -9.08 -5.54 15.90
N ILE A 32 -8.44 -4.95 14.89
CA ILE A 32 -7.74 -3.67 15.05
C ILE A 32 -8.78 -2.56 14.96
N THR A 33 -9.08 -1.93 16.09
CA THR A 33 -9.84 -0.69 16.12
C THR A 33 -8.89 0.46 15.77
N SER A 34 -9.09 1.06 14.59
CA SER A 34 -8.44 2.33 14.25
C SER A 34 -9.31 3.48 14.73
N THR A 35 -8.72 4.47 15.38
CA THR A 35 -9.37 5.74 15.72
C THR A 35 -9.45 6.69 14.52
N MET A 36 -8.84 6.34 13.39
CA MET A 36 -8.84 7.13 12.17
C MET A 36 -9.91 6.63 11.20
N SER A 37 -10.50 7.54 10.42
CA SER A 37 -11.70 7.36 9.57
C SER A 37 -11.60 6.35 8.42
N VAL A 38 -10.63 5.43 8.44
CA VAL A 38 -10.43 4.42 7.41
C VAL A 38 -11.48 3.33 7.58
N LYS A 39 -12.35 3.19 6.57
CA LYS A 39 -13.39 2.17 6.54
C LYS A 39 -12.80 0.80 6.16
N TRP A 40 -13.00 -0.21 6.99
CA TRP A 40 -12.68 -1.60 6.65
C TRP A 40 -13.60 -2.10 5.53
N GLN A 41 -13.02 -2.78 4.55
CA GLN A 41 -13.73 -3.55 3.53
C GLN A 41 -13.99 -4.96 4.07
N ASN A 42 -15.01 -5.63 3.54
CA ASN A 42 -15.29 -7.04 3.82
C ASN A 42 -15.53 -7.80 2.52
N CYS A 43 -14.91 -8.98 2.39
CA CYS A 43 -15.19 -9.93 1.33
C CYS A 43 -14.98 -11.36 1.83
N ALA A 44 -15.92 -12.25 1.53
CA ALA A 44 -15.86 -13.67 1.96
C ALA A 44 -15.53 -13.84 3.45
N GLY A 45 -16.10 -12.99 4.32
CA GLY A 45 -15.87 -13.03 5.77
C GLY A 45 -14.51 -12.50 6.24
N THR A 46 -13.68 -12.00 5.33
CA THR A 46 -12.38 -11.39 5.64
C THR A 46 -12.49 -9.87 5.59
N GLU A 47 -12.13 -9.20 6.68
CA GLU A 47 -12.01 -7.75 6.71
C GLU A 47 -10.60 -7.29 6.32
N PHE A 48 -10.50 -6.22 5.54
CA PHE A 48 -9.21 -5.67 5.11
C PHE A 48 -9.27 -4.17 4.82
N ILE A 49 -8.11 -3.53 4.70
CA ILE A 49 -7.94 -2.19 4.14
C ILE A 49 -6.77 -2.19 3.15
N THR A 50 -6.84 -1.33 2.14
CA THR A 50 -5.70 -1.03 1.26
C THR A 50 -5.26 0.42 1.43
N ILE A 51 -3.96 0.66 1.38
CA ILE A 51 -3.33 1.97 1.57
C ILE A 51 -2.26 2.15 0.50
N ALA A 52 -2.37 3.19 -0.31
CA ALA A 52 -1.40 3.45 -1.38
C ALA A 52 -1.32 4.94 -1.69
N THR A 53 -0.41 5.30 -2.59
CA THR A 53 -0.41 6.61 -3.23
C THR A 53 -0.65 6.50 -4.73
N PHE A 54 -1.24 7.54 -5.30
CA PHE A 54 -1.68 7.58 -6.69
C PHE A 54 -1.24 8.86 -7.36
N ALA A 55 -0.83 8.76 -8.63
CA ALA A 55 -0.61 9.94 -9.47
C ALA A 55 -1.92 10.70 -9.66
N LYS A 56 -2.02 11.92 -9.14
CA LYS A 56 -3.18 12.81 -9.33
C LYS A 56 -2.76 14.18 -9.79
N LYS A 57 -3.49 14.75 -10.74
CA LYS A 57 -3.28 16.12 -11.21
C LYS A 57 -4.00 17.10 -10.27
N LEU A 58 -3.26 17.93 -9.56
CA LEU A 58 -3.80 18.95 -8.65
C LEU A 58 -2.95 20.22 -8.74
N GLY A 59 -3.59 21.37 -8.96
CA GLY A 59 -2.90 22.66 -9.11
C GLY A 59 -1.93 22.69 -10.30
N GLY A 60 -2.25 22.00 -11.39
CA GLY A 60 -1.43 21.94 -12.60
C GLY A 60 -0.22 21.00 -12.55
N LYS A 61 0.02 20.31 -11.42
CA LYS A 61 1.11 19.35 -11.25
C LYS A 61 0.58 17.94 -11.01
N THR A 62 1.29 16.92 -11.50
CA THR A 62 1.03 15.52 -11.13
C THR A 62 1.76 15.23 -9.83
N ARG A 63 1.01 14.79 -8.82
CA ARG A 63 1.47 14.58 -7.44
C ARG A 63 1.18 13.17 -6.99
N LEU A 64 1.94 12.70 -6.01
CA LEU A 64 1.76 11.40 -5.38
C LEU A 64 0.82 11.54 -4.18
N ILE A 65 -0.45 11.18 -4.33
CA ILE A 65 -1.51 11.47 -3.35
C ILE A 65 -1.97 10.20 -2.64
N LEU A 66 -2.02 10.24 -1.30
CA LEU A 66 -2.55 9.14 -0.47
C LEU A 66 -4.00 8.80 -0.83
N GLY A 67 -4.28 7.51 -0.94
CA GLY A 67 -5.64 6.96 -1.04
C GLY A 67 -5.78 5.69 -0.21
N TYR A 68 -6.99 5.47 0.28
CA TYR A 68 -7.39 4.24 0.96
C TYR A 68 -8.45 3.54 0.13
N ASN A 69 -8.41 2.20 0.10
CA ASN A 69 -9.44 1.39 -0.54
C ASN A 69 -9.76 1.84 -1.97
N GLU A 70 -8.73 2.13 -2.77
CA GLU A 70 -8.93 2.43 -4.19
C GLU A 70 -9.59 1.22 -4.87
N THR A 71 -10.48 1.50 -5.82
CA THR A 71 -11.37 0.50 -6.41
C THR A 71 -10.62 -0.71 -6.97
N SER A 72 -9.51 -0.48 -7.67
CA SER A 72 -8.70 -1.52 -8.31
C SER A 72 -7.91 -2.31 -7.26
N ASP A 73 -7.35 -1.65 -6.25
CA ASP A 73 -6.65 -2.30 -5.14
C ASP A 73 -7.62 -3.16 -4.30
N VAL A 74 -8.85 -2.69 -4.12
CA VAL A 74 -9.91 -3.46 -3.45
C VAL A 74 -10.36 -4.63 -4.33
N HIS A 75 -10.44 -4.43 -5.64
CA HIS A 75 -10.84 -5.49 -6.57
C HIS A 75 -9.82 -6.64 -6.56
N SER A 76 -8.53 -6.34 -6.70
CA SER A 76 -7.45 -7.34 -6.70
C SER A 76 -7.46 -8.20 -5.43
N VAL A 77 -7.70 -7.58 -4.27
CA VAL A 77 -7.84 -8.30 -3.00
C VAL A 77 -9.08 -9.18 -2.98
N LYS A 78 -10.21 -8.69 -3.49
CA LYS A 78 -11.45 -9.45 -3.54
C LYS A 78 -11.34 -10.66 -4.46
N GLU A 79 -10.68 -10.54 -5.61
CA GLU A 79 -10.46 -11.66 -6.54
C GLU A 79 -9.73 -12.83 -5.89
N VAL A 80 -8.69 -12.53 -5.08
CA VAL A 80 -7.97 -13.56 -4.30
C VAL A 80 -8.83 -14.15 -3.17
N LEU A 81 -9.63 -13.32 -2.48
CA LEU A 81 -10.46 -13.78 -1.36
C LEU A 81 -11.70 -14.55 -1.82
N ASN A 82 -12.20 -14.25 -3.01
CA ASN A 82 -13.34 -14.90 -3.62
C ASN A 82 -13.10 -15.07 -5.13
N PRO A 83 -12.54 -16.20 -5.57
CA PRO A 83 -12.27 -16.42 -6.99
C PRO A 83 -13.53 -16.42 -7.88
N SER A 84 -14.75 -16.51 -7.32
CA SER A 84 -15.99 -16.51 -8.11
C SER A 84 -16.37 -15.15 -8.72
N ILE A 85 -15.70 -14.05 -8.33
CA ILE A 85 -15.92 -12.72 -8.91
C ILE A 85 -14.97 -12.39 -10.07
N THR A 86 -13.95 -13.22 -10.32
CA THR A 86 -13.13 -13.09 -11.52
C THR A 86 -13.96 -13.53 -12.73
N SER A 87 -13.72 -12.90 -13.88
CA SER A 87 -14.33 -13.27 -15.16
C SER A 87 -13.26 -13.25 -16.22
N PHE A 88 -13.28 -14.24 -17.12
CA PHE A 88 -12.35 -14.33 -18.26
C PHE A 88 -12.32 -13.05 -19.13
N PHE A 89 -13.36 -12.21 -19.04
CA PHE A 89 -13.49 -10.97 -19.81
C PHE A 89 -13.14 -9.69 -19.03
N ARG A 90 -12.62 -9.80 -17.80
CA ARG A 90 -12.20 -8.65 -16.98
C ARG A 90 -10.69 -8.72 -16.73
N PRO A 91 -10.01 -7.59 -16.53
CA PRO A 91 -8.62 -7.60 -16.07
C PRO A 91 -8.54 -8.41 -14.78
N ASP A 92 -7.74 -9.47 -14.75
CA ASP A 92 -7.30 -10.10 -13.52
C ASP A 92 -6.26 -9.15 -12.93
N PHE A 93 -6.61 -8.45 -11.86
CA PHE A 93 -5.63 -7.63 -11.18
C PHE A 93 -4.76 -8.56 -10.34
N ASP A 94 -3.85 -9.29 -11.02
CA ASP A 94 -3.03 -10.35 -10.45
C ASP A 94 -2.32 -9.85 -9.19
N LEU A 95 -2.87 -10.23 -8.04
CA LEU A 95 -2.40 -9.74 -6.75
C LEU A 95 -1.24 -10.59 -6.28
N ALA A 96 -0.04 -10.03 -6.32
CA ALA A 96 1.11 -10.53 -5.59
C ALA A 96 1.21 -9.84 -4.23
N ARG A 97 1.62 -10.57 -3.18
CA ARG A 97 1.78 -9.99 -1.84
C ARG A 97 2.82 -10.70 -0.98
N HIS A 98 3.60 -9.91 -0.26
CA HIS A 98 4.63 -10.37 0.68
C HIS A 98 4.31 -9.89 2.10
N GLU A 99 4.30 -10.82 3.06
CA GLU A 99 3.98 -10.48 4.45
C GLU A 99 5.12 -9.67 5.07
N VAL A 100 4.81 -8.49 5.60
CA VAL A 100 5.77 -7.62 6.29
C VAL A 100 5.56 -7.74 7.79
N LYS A 101 6.56 -8.27 8.49
CA LYS A 101 6.49 -8.48 9.94
C LYS A 101 6.66 -7.14 10.69
N PRO A 102 5.97 -6.95 11.82
CA PRO A 102 6.20 -5.80 12.69
C PRO A 102 7.68 -5.69 13.11
N PRO A 103 8.31 -4.52 12.97
CA PRO A 103 9.69 -4.34 13.39
C PRO A 103 9.80 -4.18 14.91
N ASN A 104 11.01 -4.39 15.44
CA ASN A 104 11.40 -4.04 16.82
C ASN A 104 10.50 -4.64 17.93
N GLY A 105 9.95 -5.83 17.70
CA GLY A 105 9.06 -6.49 18.67
C GLY A 105 7.68 -5.84 18.81
N ASN A 106 7.30 -4.94 17.90
CA ASN A 106 5.99 -4.31 17.93
C ASN A 106 4.87 -5.35 17.71
N THR A 107 3.70 -5.11 18.29
CA THR A 107 2.52 -5.92 17.99
C THR A 107 2.03 -5.59 16.58
N VAL A 108 1.31 -6.52 15.92
CA VAL A 108 0.71 -6.21 14.60
C VAL A 108 -0.24 -5.01 14.70
N SER A 109 -1.05 -4.93 15.75
CA SER A 109 -1.95 -3.79 15.98
C SER A 109 -1.20 -2.47 16.15
N GLY A 110 -0.07 -2.48 16.89
CA GLY A 110 0.80 -1.32 17.03
C GLY A 110 1.47 -0.92 15.71
N PHE A 111 1.86 -1.90 14.89
CA PHE A 111 2.44 -1.66 13.58
C PHE A 111 1.43 -1.06 12.60
N VAL A 112 0.19 -1.60 12.55
CA VAL A 112 -0.90 -1.05 11.72
C VAL A 112 -1.26 0.38 12.14
N ARG A 113 -1.34 0.66 13.45
CA ARG A 113 -1.53 2.04 13.94
C ARG A 113 -0.42 2.96 13.49
N ASN A 114 0.84 2.52 13.56
CA ASN A 114 1.98 3.30 13.09
C ASN A 114 1.89 3.59 11.58
N ILE A 115 1.60 2.59 10.77
CA ILE A 115 1.39 2.74 9.32
C ILE A 115 0.34 3.81 9.02
N ILE A 116 -0.83 3.72 9.65
CA ILE A 116 -1.94 4.67 9.41
C ILE A 116 -1.54 6.08 9.86
N MET A 117 -0.92 6.23 11.04
CA MET A 117 -0.44 7.54 11.51
C MET A 117 0.57 8.15 10.53
N LYS A 118 1.54 7.36 10.08
CA LYS A 118 2.59 7.81 9.15
C LYS A 118 2.03 8.15 7.76
N ALA A 119 1.02 7.41 7.29
CA ALA A 119 0.31 7.72 6.07
C ALA A 119 -0.46 9.05 6.18
N GLU A 120 -1.17 9.28 7.29
CA GLU A 120 -1.86 10.57 7.51
C GLU A 120 -0.89 11.73 7.69
N THR A 121 0.28 11.53 8.30
CA THR A 121 1.35 12.53 8.35
C THR A 121 1.85 12.85 6.94
N TYR A 122 2.09 11.83 6.11
CA TYR A 122 2.43 12.00 4.70
C TYR A 122 1.42 12.87 3.97
N LYS A 123 0.13 12.58 4.09
CA LYS A 123 -0.93 13.37 3.46
C LYS A 123 -0.91 14.84 3.87
N LYS A 124 -0.63 15.14 5.13
CA LYS A 124 -0.53 16.53 5.62
C LYS A 124 0.71 17.23 5.06
N ASN A 125 1.87 16.58 5.09
CA ASN A 125 3.13 17.17 4.68
C ASN A 125 3.21 17.32 3.14
N GLU A 126 2.68 16.36 2.39
CA GLU A 126 2.55 16.42 0.93
C GLU A 126 1.64 17.58 0.49
N ALA A 127 0.60 17.90 1.26
CA ALA A 127 -0.26 19.05 0.99
C ALA A 127 0.49 20.40 1.09
N ILE A 128 1.53 20.48 1.92
CA ILE A 128 2.37 21.66 2.12
C ILE A 128 3.50 21.71 1.08
N LYS A 129 4.20 20.58 0.90
CA LYS A 129 5.31 20.43 -0.02
C LYS A 129 5.00 19.25 -0.94
N ASN A 130 4.63 19.52 -2.19
CA ASN A 130 4.19 18.45 -3.08
C ASN A 130 5.31 17.42 -3.32
N VAL A 131 4.93 16.14 -3.38
CA VAL A 131 5.81 15.09 -3.91
C VAL A 131 5.41 14.88 -5.38
N PRO A 132 6.26 15.26 -6.35
CA PRO A 132 5.96 15.01 -7.76
C PRO A 132 5.92 13.51 -8.02
N TYR A 133 5.06 13.09 -8.94
CA TYR A 133 5.06 11.71 -9.39
C TYR A 133 6.09 11.53 -10.52
N SER A 134 6.91 10.49 -10.42
CA SER A 134 7.82 10.02 -11.48
C SER A 134 7.56 8.53 -11.71
N LEU A 135 7.58 8.06 -12.97
CA LEU A 135 7.46 6.62 -13.26
C LEU A 135 8.70 5.84 -12.78
N ILE A 136 9.85 6.52 -12.73
CA ILE A 136 11.16 5.88 -12.53
C ILE A 136 11.73 6.12 -11.12
N ASP A 137 11.27 7.18 -10.43
CA ASP A 137 11.72 7.53 -9.08
C ASP A 137 10.53 7.51 -8.08
N GLU A 138 9.93 8.67 -7.79
CA GLU A 138 8.88 8.88 -6.80
C GLU A 138 7.52 8.37 -7.28
N ASN A 139 7.29 7.08 -7.07
CA ASN A 139 6.03 6.39 -7.38
C ASN A 139 5.43 5.65 -6.18
N CYS A 140 4.41 4.84 -6.44
CA CYS A 140 3.72 4.04 -5.43
C CYS A 140 4.65 3.05 -4.70
N ALA A 141 5.60 2.41 -5.39
CA ALA A 141 6.57 1.48 -4.80
C ALA A 141 7.52 2.22 -3.87
N CYS A 142 8.09 3.34 -4.35
CA CYS A 142 8.93 4.25 -3.55
C CYS A 142 8.20 4.72 -2.28
N TRP A 143 6.91 5.04 -2.37
CA TRP A 143 6.12 5.46 -1.22
C TRP A 143 5.92 4.34 -0.19
N VAL A 144 5.55 3.12 -0.62
CA VAL A 144 5.40 1.97 0.29
C VAL A 144 6.73 1.66 0.99
N ASN A 145 7.83 1.67 0.23
CA ASN A 145 9.18 1.49 0.74
C ASN A 145 9.52 2.51 1.85
N SER A 146 9.26 3.79 1.56
CA SER A 146 9.53 4.92 2.45
C SER A 146 8.67 4.87 3.71
N LEU A 147 7.40 4.51 3.59
CA LEU A 147 6.49 4.36 4.73
C LEU A 147 6.95 3.22 5.64
N PHE A 148 7.35 2.07 5.08
CA PHE A 148 7.88 0.96 5.85
C PHE A 148 9.19 1.32 6.54
N LYS A 149 10.09 2.07 5.88
CA LYS A 149 11.29 2.62 6.51
C LYS A 149 10.92 3.51 7.70
N ALA A 150 9.98 4.44 7.52
CA ALA A 150 9.51 5.34 8.58
C ALA A 150 8.84 4.59 9.74
N CYS A 151 8.27 3.41 9.49
CA CYS A 151 7.75 2.52 10.52
C CYS A 151 8.82 1.65 11.20
N GLY A 152 10.08 1.70 10.75
CA GLY A 152 11.21 0.97 11.31
C GLY A 152 11.48 -0.41 10.67
N VAL A 153 10.87 -0.73 9.53
CA VAL A 153 11.13 -2.00 8.83
C VAL A 153 12.56 -1.98 8.25
N PRO A 154 13.41 -2.98 8.58
CA PRO A 154 14.80 -3.02 8.11
C PRO A 154 14.90 -3.05 6.58
N LYS A 155 15.93 -2.40 6.01
CA LYS A 155 16.15 -2.34 4.55
C LYS A 155 16.12 -3.72 3.88
N LYS A 156 16.78 -4.72 4.47
CA LYS A 156 16.78 -6.10 3.94
C LYS A 156 15.38 -6.69 3.83
N ALA A 157 14.52 -6.43 4.82
CA ALA A 157 13.14 -6.92 4.80
C ALA A 157 12.27 -6.16 3.80
N ARG A 158 12.55 -4.86 3.58
CA ARG A 158 11.87 -4.05 2.56
C ARG A 158 12.19 -4.50 1.15
N ILE A 159 13.48 -4.67 0.82
CA ILE A 159 13.92 -5.16 -0.49
C ILE A 159 13.26 -6.51 -0.80
N ALA A 160 13.40 -7.47 0.11
CA ALA A 160 12.82 -8.81 -0.10
C ALA A 160 11.28 -8.81 -0.20
N ALA A 161 10.59 -7.84 0.40
CA ALA A 161 9.13 -7.72 0.29
C ALA A 161 8.67 -6.90 -0.92
N GLY A 162 9.52 -6.01 -1.43
CA GLY A 162 9.24 -5.13 -2.57
C GLY A 162 9.40 -5.81 -3.92
N GLU A 163 10.21 -6.87 -4.02
CA GLU A 163 10.42 -7.61 -5.26
C GLU A 163 9.13 -8.29 -5.73
N PHE A 164 8.51 -7.83 -6.82
CA PHE A 164 7.37 -8.47 -7.46
C PHE A 164 7.68 -8.84 -8.92
N PRO A 165 6.99 -9.84 -9.49
CA PRO A 165 7.11 -10.11 -10.92
C PRO A 165 6.59 -8.92 -11.73
N GLY A 166 7.38 -8.42 -12.69
CA GLY A 166 6.99 -7.29 -13.52
C GLY A 166 8.12 -6.30 -13.72
N PHE A 167 7.79 -5.12 -14.25
CA PHE A 167 8.72 -4.02 -14.46
C PHE A 167 8.50 -2.99 -13.35
N ASP A 168 9.19 -3.17 -12.23
CA ASP A 168 9.08 -2.30 -11.05
C ASP A 168 10.35 -1.45 -10.92
N TRP A 169 10.19 -0.14 -11.12
CA TRP A 169 11.26 0.85 -10.96
C TRP A 169 10.97 1.70 -9.71
N GLY A 170 12.00 2.15 -9.01
CA GLY A 170 11.87 3.04 -7.84
C GLY A 170 11.51 2.37 -6.50
N GLU A 171 11.46 1.04 -6.43
CA GLU A 171 11.24 0.32 -5.16
C GLU A 171 12.38 0.52 -4.14
N GLU A 172 13.59 0.79 -4.62
CA GLU A 172 14.76 1.05 -3.79
C GLU A 172 14.86 2.53 -3.39
N ASP A 173 14.13 3.41 -4.07
CA ASP A 173 14.12 4.84 -3.79
C ASP A 173 13.33 5.15 -2.52
N GLU A 174 13.66 6.29 -1.94
CA GLU A 174 13.10 6.72 -0.67
C GLU A 174 12.71 8.19 -0.74
N ILE A 175 11.43 8.47 -0.53
CA ILE A 175 10.90 9.79 -0.24
C ILE A 175 11.51 10.28 1.08
N ASP A 176 11.86 11.56 1.12
CA ASP A 176 12.43 12.22 2.29
C ASP A 176 11.62 11.90 3.57
N ALA A 177 12.32 11.51 4.63
CA ALA A 177 11.71 11.08 5.89
C ALA A 177 10.82 12.16 6.53
N SER A 178 11.08 13.45 6.26
CA SER A 178 10.27 14.57 6.75
C SER A 178 8.82 14.51 6.31
N TYR A 179 8.48 13.79 5.24
CA TYR A 179 7.10 13.55 4.87
C TYR A 179 6.36 12.63 5.84
N PHE A 180 7.07 11.80 6.59
CA PHE A 180 6.47 10.79 7.47
C PHE A 180 6.65 11.10 8.96
N THR A 181 7.29 12.21 9.32
CA THR A 181 7.55 12.59 10.72
C THR A 181 6.70 13.75 11.18
#